data_AF-A0AAP0B5W1-F1
#
_entry.id   AF-A0AAP0B5W1-F1
#
_cell.length_a   1.000
_cell.length_b   1.000
_cell.length_c   1.000
_cell.angle_alpha   90.00
_cell.angle_beta   90.00
_cell.angle_gamma   90.00
#
_symmetry.space_group_name_H-M   'P 1'
#
loop_
_entity.id
_entity.type
_entity.pdbx_description
1 polymer ?
#
loop_
_entity_poly.entity_id
_entity_poly.type
_entity_poly.pdbx_seq_one_letter_code
_entity_poly.pdbx_strand_id
1 'polypeptide(L)'
;MEVRIPRAEERVQNPPRGWLTIFEISLRSGFRFPPCEKVIEILRFCAVPISQFTPVGVSRLMGLIVFFREHGGRLTLDLFRDWCDVRTDGGERMEVHSNKSWLEFEARADRRHGNTLFGYIKNSWGIPEAWDTLVDRCRRVKGKERDSLFYHF
;
A
#
# COMPACT_ATOMS: atom_id res chain seq x y z
N MET A 1 11.31 -17.97 0.42
CA MET A 1 11.09 -16.60 -0.11
C MET A 1 12.01 -16.44 -1.31
N GLU A 2 11.47 -16.13 -2.48
CA GLU A 2 12.25 -15.99 -3.71
C GLU A 2 12.49 -14.50 -3.99
N VAL A 3 13.75 -14.15 -4.27
CA VAL A 3 14.21 -12.78 -4.52
C VAL A 3 14.90 -12.73 -5.88
N ARG A 4 14.68 -11.65 -6.64
CA ARG A 4 15.24 -11.46 -7.98
C ARG A 4 15.75 -10.04 -8.15
N ILE A 5 16.94 -9.92 -8.76
CA ILE A 5 17.53 -8.63 -9.14
C ILE A 5 16.86 -8.13 -10.43
N PRO A 6 16.53 -6.83 -10.52
CA PRO A 6 15.96 -6.25 -11.74
C PRO A 6 16.92 -6.29 -12.93
N ARG A 7 16.38 -6.50 -14.13
CA ARG A 7 17.10 -6.31 -15.40
C ARG A 7 17.11 -4.83 -15.78
N ALA A 8 18.04 -4.41 -16.64
CA ALA A 8 18.25 -3.00 -16.99
C ALA A 8 17.00 -2.32 -17.63
N GLU A 9 16.20 -3.10 -18.36
CA GLU A 9 14.97 -2.69 -19.01
C GLU A 9 13.78 -2.61 -18.05
N GLU A 10 13.85 -3.28 -16.90
CA GLU A 10 12.75 -3.34 -15.95
C GLU A 10 12.63 -2.04 -15.16
N ARG A 11 11.41 -1.76 -14.70
CA ARG A 11 11.06 -0.52 -14.03
C ARG A 11 10.35 -0.83 -12.71
N VAL A 12 10.56 0.03 -11.71
CA VAL A 12 9.99 -0.12 -10.37
C VAL A 12 8.48 -0.19 -10.41
N GLN A 13 7.85 0.66 -11.22
CA GLN A 13 6.40 0.81 -11.34
C GLN A 13 5.72 -0.40 -11.99
N ASN A 14 6.47 -1.16 -12.79
CA ASN A 14 5.97 -2.29 -13.57
C ASN A 14 6.79 -3.54 -13.25
N PRO A 15 6.64 -4.13 -12.05
CA PRO A 15 7.26 -5.42 -11.75
C PRO A 15 6.72 -6.50 -12.70
N PRO A 16 7.49 -7.55 -13.01
CA PRO A 16 6.93 -8.69 -13.72
C PRO A 16 5.80 -9.34 -12.94
N ARG A 17 4.88 -9.94 -13.68
CA ARG A 17 3.71 -10.61 -13.11
C ARG A 17 4.10 -11.62 -12.03
N GLY A 18 3.43 -11.54 -10.89
CA GLY A 18 3.71 -12.40 -9.74
C GLY A 18 4.85 -11.90 -8.85
N TRP A 19 5.33 -10.66 -9.02
CA TRP A 19 6.41 -10.08 -8.23
C TRP A 19 6.02 -8.73 -7.63
N LEU A 20 6.52 -8.47 -6.42
CA LEU A 20 6.44 -7.17 -5.75
C LEU A 20 7.78 -6.45 -5.89
N THR A 21 7.73 -5.18 -6.23
CA THR A 21 8.91 -4.30 -6.09
C THR A 21 9.12 -3.98 -4.61
N ILE A 22 10.34 -4.15 -4.11
CA ILE A 22 10.75 -3.72 -2.77
C ILE A 22 11.95 -2.79 -2.88
N PHE A 23 11.94 -1.71 -2.11
CA PHE A 23 13.11 -0.85 -1.97
C PHE A 23 13.90 -1.25 -0.72
N GLU A 24 15.22 -1.08 -0.78
CA GLU A 24 16.07 -1.21 0.39
C GLU A 24 15.59 -0.28 1.53
N ILE A 25 15.14 0.94 1.19
CA ILE A 25 14.64 1.89 2.19
C ILE A 25 13.40 1.36 2.94
N SER A 26 12.52 0.58 2.30
CA SER A 26 11.37 -0.03 2.98
C SER A 26 11.82 -1.05 4.03
N LEU A 27 12.88 -1.81 3.73
CA LEU A 27 13.49 -2.73 4.70
C LEU A 27 14.13 -1.96 5.86
N ARG A 28 14.83 -0.86 5.56
CA ARG A 28 15.42 0.03 6.58
C ARG A 28 14.35 0.69 7.46
N SER A 29 13.17 0.98 6.91
CA SER A 29 11.97 1.48 7.63
C SER A 29 11.26 0.43 8.48
N GLY A 30 11.83 -0.76 8.65
CA GLY A 30 11.28 -1.78 9.55
C GLY A 30 10.33 -2.78 8.89
N PHE A 31 10.11 -2.70 7.57
CA PHE A 31 9.36 -3.74 6.86
C PHE A 31 10.14 -5.07 6.90
N ARG A 32 9.43 -6.18 7.15
CA ARG A 32 10.04 -7.51 7.28
C ARG A 32 9.24 -8.54 6.47
N PHE A 33 9.92 -9.58 6.03
CA PHE A 33 9.35 -10.68 5.27
C PHE A 33 9.38 -12.01 6.06
N PRO A 34 8.36 -12.87 5.93
CA PRO A 34 7.08 -12.58 5.26
C PRO A 34 6.34 -11.43 5.97
N PRO A 35 5.58 -10.59 5.24
CA PRO A 35 4.80 -9.53 5.88
C PRO A 35 3.80 -10.16 6.85
N CYS A 36 3.55 -9.52 7.98
CA CYS A 36 2.51 -10.02 8.87
C CYS A 36 1.13 -9.88 8.20
N GLU A 37 0.20 -10.74 8.59
CA GLU A 37 -1.16 -10.79 8.02
C GLU A 37 -1.83 -9.41 7.97
N LYS A 38 -1.65 -8.61 9.03
CA LYS A 38 -2.23 -7.27 9.11
C LYS A 38 -1.69 -6.29 8.06
N VAL A 39 -0.39 -6.35 7.78
CA VAL A 39 0.22 -5.55 6.71
C VAL A 39 -0.38 -5.94 5.37
N ILE A 40 -0.52 -7.25 5.10
CA ILE A 40 -1.10 -7.76 3.86
C ILE A 40 -2.53 -7.25 3.69
N GLU A 41 -3.34 -7.37 4.74
CA GLU A 41 -4.71 -6.88 4.77
C GLU A 41 -4.80 -5.37 4.47
N ILE A 42 -3.97 -4.55 5.10
CA ILE A 42 -3.98 -3.09 4.92
C ILE A 42 -3.50 -2.70 3.53
N LEU A 43 -2.42 -3.31 3.01
CA LEU A 43 -1.94 -3.06 1.65
C LEU A 43 -3.00 -3.41 0.60
N ARG A 44 -3.70 -4.54 0.79
CA ARG A 44 -4.83 -4.95 -0.06
C ARG A 44 -6.01 -4.01 0.06
N PHE A 45 -6.34 -3.59 1.28
CA PHE A 45 -7.40 -2.62 1.55
C PHE A 45 -7.09 -1.27 0.92
N CYS A 46 -5.85 -0.80 0.96
CA CYS A 46 -5.44 0.42 0.27
C CYS A 46 -5.36 0.23 -1.25
N ALA A 47 -5.30 -1.01 -1.76
CA ALA A 47 -5.08 -1.35 -3.16
C ALA A 47 -3.78 -0.75 -3.73
N VAL A 48 -2.77 -0.56 -2.87
CA VAL A 48 -1.50 0.09 -3.22
C VAL A 48 -0.35 -0.92 -3.11
N PRO A 49 0.54 -1.00 -4.11
CA PRO A 49 1.77 -1.77 -4.01
C PRO A 49 2.69 -1.19 -2.93
N ILE A 50 3.40 -2.08 -2.21
CA ILE A 50 4.31 -1.68 -1.14
C ILE A 50 5.38 -0.68 -1.57
N SER A 51 5.87 -0.78 -2.81
CA SER A 51 6.87 0.12 -3.37
C SER A 51 6.44 1.58 -3.43
N GLN A 52 5.13 1.84 -3.31
CA GLN A 52 4.58 3.20 -3.39
C GLN A 52 4.24 3.77 -2.01
N PHE A 53 4.33 3.00 -0.94
CA PHE A 53 4.32 3.54 0.41
C PHE A 53 5.56 4.40 0.63
N THR A 54 5.42 5.47 1.41
CA THR A 54 6.61 6.26 1.80
C THR A 54 7.38 5.47 2.85
N PRO A 55 8.69 5.66 2.98
CA PRO A 55 9.44 5.15 4.13
C PRO A 55 8.76 5.51 5.46
N VAL A 56 8.23 6.73 5.58
CA VAL A 56 7.45 7.19 6.74
C VAL A 56 6.11 6.44 6.85
N GLY A 57 5.41 6.21 5.74
CA GLY A 57 4.16 5.45 5.74
C GLY A 57 4.35 4.00 6.17
N VAL A 58 5.43 3.35 5.72
CA VAL A 58 5.84 2.02 6.19
C VAL A 58 6.11 2.05 7.69
N SER A 59 6.95 2.98 8.16
CA SER A 59 7.28 3.10 9.59
C SER A 59 6.04 3.34 10.45
N ARG A 60 5.11 4.21 10.01
CA ARG A 60 3.86 4.51 10.71
C ARG A 60 2.93 3.29 10.79
N LEU A 61 2.76 2.58 9.69
CA LEU A 61 1.98 1.34 9.65
C LEU A 61 2.56 0.28 10.59
N MET A 62 3.88 0.07 10.53
CA MET A 62 4.56 -0.88 11.42
C MET A 62 4.45 -0.46 12.89
N GLY A 63 4.63 0.83 13.17
CA GLY A 63 4.48 1.40 14.51
C GLY A 63 3.07 1.20 15.07
N LEU A 64 2.02 1.40 14.27
CA LEU A 64 0.64 1.15 14.68
C LEU A 64 0.40 -0.32 15.04
N ILE A 65 0.92 -1.25 14.23
CA ILE A 65 0.79 -2.68 14.47
C ILE A 65 1.49 -3.08 15.78
N VAL A 66 2.71 -2.58 16.00
CA VAL A 66 3.46 -2.82 17.24
C VAL A 66 2.75 -2.22 18.44
N PHE A 67 2.25 -0.98 18.32
CA PHE A 67 1.52 -0.28 19.38
C PHE A 67 0.33 -1.10 19.87
N PHE A 68 -0.54 -1.58 18.96
CA PHE A 68 -1.69 -2.40 19.36
C PHE A 68 -1.26 -3.70 20.04
N ARG A 69 -0.23 -4.36 19.50
CA ARG A 69 0.29 -5.62 20.06
C ARG A 69 0.81 -5.43 21.49
N GLU A 70 1.54 -4.35 21.76
CA GLU A 70 2.12 -4.07 23.09
C GLU A 70 1.06 -3.68 24.12
N HIS A 71 -0.07 -3.14 23.68
CA HIS A 71 -1.18 -2.77 24.56
C HIS A 71 -2.27 -3.85 24.65
N GLY A 72 -1.94 -5.11 24.33
CA GLY A 72 -2.85 -6.26 24.47
C GLY A 72 -3.97 -6.33 23.42
N GLY A 73 -3.89 -5.52 22.37
CA GLY A 73 -4.84 -5.47 21.27
C GLY A 73 -4.30 -6.07 19.97
N ARG A 74 -5.15 -6.10 18.96
CA ARG A 74 -4.79 -6.38 17.56
C ARG A 74 -5.40 -5.29 16.70
N LEU A 75 -4.59 -4.64 15.86
CA LEU A 75 -5.12 -3.73 14.85
C LEU A 75 -6.06 -4.53 13.93
N THR A 76 -7.36 -4.27 13.95
CA THR A 76 -8.33 -4.85 12.99
C THR A 76 -8.47 -3.95 11.77
N LEU A 77 -9.02 -4.45 10.67
CA LEU A 77 -9.32 -3.59 9.52
C LEU A 77 -10.41 -2.57 9.86
N ASP A 78 -11.37 -2.94 10.71
CA ASP A 78 -12.43 -2.03 11.15
C ASP A 78 -11.86 -0.89 11.99
N LEU A 79 -10.98 -1.19 12.95
CA LEU A 79 -10.27 -0.15 13.70
C LEU A 79 -9.43 0.76 12.80
N PHE A 80 -8.77 0.19 11.78
CA PHE A 80 -8.04 0.98 10.80
C PHE A 80 -8.98 1.91 10.02
N ARG A 81 -10.17 1.47 9.63
CA ARG A 81 -11.18 2.28 8.94
C ARG A 81 -11.77 3.37 9.83
N ASP A 82 -11.99 3.07 11.10
CA ASP A 82 -12.54 4.04 12.06
C ASP A 82 -11.54 5.17 12.35
N TRP A 83 -10.24 4.84 12.34
CA TRP A 83 -9.18 5.81 12.65
C TRP A 83 -8.65 6.53 11.42
N CYS A 84 -8.83 5.95 10.23
CA CYS A 84 -8.23 6.44 9.01
C CYS A 84 -9.25 6.67 7.88
N ASP A 85 -9.22 7.87 7.32
CA ASP A 85 -9.89 8.21 6.07
C ASP A 85 -8.89 8.04 4.90
N VAL A 86 -9.17 7.09 4.00
CA VAL A 86 -8.33 6.83 2.83
C VAL A 86 -8.88 7.58 1.62
N ARG A 87 -8.17 8.64 1.23
CA ARG A 87 -8.51 9.50 0.08
C ARG A 87 -7.64 9.16 -1.11
N THR A 88 -8.19 9.35 -2.31
CA THR A 88 -7.43 9.21 -3.56
C THR A 88 -7.74 10.37 -4.49
N ASP A 89 -6.72 10.97 -5.08
CA ASP A 89 -6.90 11.99 -6.11
C ASP A 89 -6.70 11.37 -7.49
N GLY A 90 -7.79 11.13 -8.22
CA GLY A 90 -7.76 10.59 -9.58
C GLY A 90 -7.11 9.21 -9.75
N GLY A 91 -6.67 8.59 -8.66
CA GLY A 91 -5.81 7.41 -8.68
C GLY A 91 -4.34 7.74 -8.93
N GLU A 92 -3.83 8.96 -8.72
CA GLU A 92 -2.40 9.30 -8.84
C GLU A 92 -1.71 9.38 -7.48
N ARG A 93 -2.48 9.73 -6.45
CA ARG A 93 -2.06 9.82 -5.06
C ARG A 93 -3.12 9.17 -4.18
N MET A 94 -2.66 8.40 -3.20
CA MET A 94 -3.46 7.90 -2.10
C MET A 94 -2.97 8.56 -0.82
N GLU A 95 -3.87 9.06 0.01
CA GLU A 95 -3.57 9.63 1.31
C GLU A 95 -4.39 8.89 2.36
N VAL A 96 -3.75 8.55 3.46
CA VAL A 96 -4.38 8.07 4.67
C VAL A 96 -4.34 9.25 5.63
N HIS A 97 -5.52 9.78 5.95
CA HIS A 97 -5.72 10.83 6.94
C HIS A 97 -6.24 10.20 8.22
N SER A 98 -5.91 10.75 9.37
CA SER A 98 -6.41 10.27 10.66
C SER A 98 -6.66 11.45 11.58
N ASN A 99 -7.57 11.29 12.56
CA ASN A 99 -7.67 12.24 13.67
C ASN A 99 -6.39 12.28 14.55
N LYS A 100 -5.46 11.36 14.31
CA LYS A 100 -4.10 11.35 14.85
C LYS A 100 -3.11 11.69 13.74
N SER A 101 -2.55 12.90 13.74
CA SER A 101 -1.60 13.37 12.72
C SER A 101 -0.36 12.47 12.54
N TRP A 102 0.01 11.71 13.57
CA TRP A 102 1.12 10.76 13.50
C TRP A 102 0.82 9.51 12.67
N LEU A 103 -0.45 9.22 12.35
CA LEU A 103 -0.89 8.10 11.52
C LEU A 103 -1.17 8.49 10.07
N GLU A 104 -0.96 9.75 9.69
CA GLU A 104 -1.13 10.19 8.31
C GLU A 104 -0.03 9.62 7.42
N PHE A 105 -0.32 9.16 6.21
CA PHE A 105 0.72 8.82 5.23
C PHE A 105 0.16 8.79 3.82
N GLU A 106 1.03 8.90 2.83
CA GLU A 106 0.62 8.90 1.42
C GLU A 106 1.30 7.80 0.61
N ALA A 107 0.77 7.54 -0.57
CA ALA A 107 1.40 6.77 -1.63
C ALA A 107 1.17 7.46 -2.97
N ARG A 108 2.09 7.30 -3.92
CA ARG A 108 2.06 7.99 -5.23
C ARG A 108 2.54 7.09 -6.35
N ALA A 109 1.88 7.23 -7.51
CA ALA A 109 2.18 6.50 -8.75
C ALA A 109 3.65 6.62 -9.20
N ASP A 110 4.20 7.85 -9.27
CA ASP A 110 5.58 8.11 -9.70
C ASP A 110 6.51 8.43 -8.52
N ARG A 111 6.64 7.48 -7.58
CA ARG A 111 7.66 7.55 -6.53
C ARG A 111 9.02 7.15 -7.10
N ARG A 112 9.68 8.10 -7.77
CA ARG A 112 11.12 7.98 -8.07
C ARG A 112 11.90 8.03 -6.77
N HIS A 113 12.25 6.86 -6.27
CA HIS A 113 13.27 6.76 -5.23
C HIS A 113 14.62 6.87 -5.96
N GLY A 114 15.01 8.10 -6.32
CA GLY A 114 16.27 8.37 -7.02
C GLY A 114 17.43 7.65 -6.34
N ASN A 115 18.30 7.01 -7.13
CA ASN A 115 19.46 6.21 -6.69
C ASN A 115 19.18 5.13 -5.62
N THR A 116 17.93 4.75 -5.37
CA THR A 116 17.60 3.76 -4.33
C THR A 116 17.60 2.36 -4.91
N LEU A 117 18.36 1.46 -4.30
CA LEU A 117 18.39 0.06 -4.70
C LEU A 117 17.01 -0.57 -4.50
N PHE A 118 16.55 -1.29 -5.54
CA PHE A 118 15.31 -2.04 -5.51
C PHE A 118 15.54 -3.47 -6.01
N GLY A 119 14.64 -4.35 -5.58
CA GLY A 119 14.60 -5.74 -6.02
C GLY A 119 13.17 -6.23 -6.15
N TYR A 120 13.03 -7.47 -6.59
CA TYR A 120 11.74 -8.13 -6.70
C TYR A 120 11.65 -9.28 -5.71
N ILE A 121 10.48 -9.42 -5.09
CA ILE A 121 10.14 -10.55 -4.22
C ILE A 121 8.88 -11.23 -4.77
N LYS A 122 8.87 -12.57 -4.79
CA LYS A 122 7.71 -13.33 -5.29
C LYS A 122 6.45 -12.99 -4.50
N ASN A 123 5.41 -12.56 -5.19
CA ASN A 123 4.13 -12.18 -4.60
C ASN A 123 3.27 -13.41 -4.29
N SER A 124 3.44 -13.98 -3.10
CA SER A 124 2.62 -15.12 -2.64
C SER A 124 1.45 -14.70 -1.76
N TRP A 125 1.24 -13.39 -1.57
CA TRP A 125 0.33 -12.82 -0.57
C TRP A 125 -0.89 -12.12 -1.18
N GLY A 126 -0.98 -12.03 -2.50
CA GLY A 126 -2.04 -11.30 -3.19
C GLY A 126 -2.02 -9.79 -2.90
N ILE A 127 -0.85 -9.25 -2.55
CA ILE A 127 -0.63 -7.80 -2.45
C ILE A 127 -0.66 -7.22 -3.88
N PRO A 128 -1.21 -6.02 -4.10
CA PRO A 128 -1.13 -5.36 -5.40
C PRO A 128 0.31 -5.27 -5.91
N GLU A 129 0.55 -5.71 -7.14
CA GLU A 129 1.88 -5.72 -7.76
C GLU A 129 2.23 -4.34 -8.32
N ALA A 130 1.25 -3.70 -8.95
CA ALA A 130 1.37 -2.39 -9.58
C ALA A 130 0.21 -1.48 -9.16
N TRP A 131 0.44 -0.18 -9.32
CA TRP A 131 -0.49 0.88 -8.93
C TRP A 131 -1.75 0.93 -9.78
N ASP A 132 -1.73 0.37 -10.99
CA ASP A 132 -2.91 0.24 -11.85
C ASP A 132 -4.09 -0.42 -11.14
N THR A 133 -3.82 -1.30 -10.16
CA THR A 133 -4.85 -1.90 -9.30
C THR A 133 -5.67 -0.86 -8.53
N LEU A 134 -5.02 0.21 -8.02
CA LEU A 134 -5.71 1.32 -7.36
C LEU A 134 -6.52 2.12 -8.39
N VAL A 135 -5.93 2.45 -9.52
CA VAL A 135 -6.59 3.21 -10.60
C VAL A 135 -7.86 2.49 -11.05
N ASP A 136 -7.79 1.18 -11.27
CA ASP A 136 -8.94 0.36 -11.66
C ASP A 136 -9.98 0.26 -10.53
N ARG A 137 -9.55 0.26 -9.26
CA ARG A 137 -10.48 0.39 -8.14
C ARG A 137 -11.20 1.74 -8.16
N CYS A 138 -10.48 2.85 -8.32
CA CYS A 138 -11.06 4.19 -8.42
C CYS A 138 -12.01 4.31 -9.61
N ARG A 139 -11.66 3.75 -10.78
CA ARG A 139 -12.53 3.68 -11.96
C ARG A 139 -13.81 2.90 -11.66
N ARG A 140 -13.73 1.76 -10.97
CA ARG A 140 -14.91 0.97 -10.57
C ARG A 140 -15.82 1.70 -9.59
N VAL A 141 -15.26 2.43 -8.62
CA VAL A 141 -16.04 3.25 -7.68
C VAL A 141 -16.77 4.38 -8.41
N LYS A 142 -16.06 5.13 -9.27
CA LYS A 142 -16.68 6.18 -10.10
C LYS A 142 -17.72 5.63 -11.07
N GLY A 143 -17.51 4.43 -11.61
CA GLY A 143 -18.50 3.72 -12.44
C GLY A 143 -19.77 3.37 -11.65
N LYS A 144 -19.62 2.86 -10.42
CA LYS A 144 -20.75 2.58 -9.52
C LYS A 144 -21.51 3.85 -9.12
N GLU A 145 -20.82 4.97 -8.87
CA GLU A 145 -21.48 6.26 -8.59
C GLU A 145 -22.27 6.80 -9.80
N ARG A 146 -21.83 6.51 -11.03
CA ARG A 146 -22.58 6.82 -12.25
C ARG A 146 -23.80 5.92 -12.45
N ASP A 147 -23.71 4.65 -12.05
CA ASP A 147 -24.82 3.70 -12.13
C ASP A 147 -25.84 3.86 -10.97
N SER A 148 -25.48 4.58 -9.90
CA SER A 148 -26.36 4.90 -8.77
C SER A 148 -27.16 6.20 -8.92
N LEU A 149 -27.22 6.80 -10.12
CA LEU A 149 -28.12 7.92 -10.44
C LEU A 149 -29.51 7.50 -10.93
N PHE A 150 -29.85 6.21 -10.82
CA PHE A 150 -31.19 5.69 -11.14
C PHE A 150 -31.74 4.79 -10.03
N TYR A 151 -31.82 5.27 -8.80
CA TYR A 151 -32.91 4.85 -7.90
C TYR A 151 -33.41 6.08 -7.15
N HIS A 152 -34.60 6.51 -7.56
CA HIS A 152 -35.43 7.47 -6.84
C HIS A 152 -35.96 6.84 -5.53
N PHE A 153 -36.04 7.70 -4.50
CA PHE A 153 -36.69 7.57 -3.18
C PHE A 153 -35.94 6.81 -2.08
#